data_AF-A0A3M1H922-F1
#
_entry.id   AF-A0A3M1H922-F1
#
_cell.length_a   1.000
_cell.length_b   1.000
_cell.length_c   1.000
_cell.angle_alpha   90.00
_cell.angle_beta   90.00
_cell.angle_gamma   90.00
#
_symmetry.space_group_name_H-M   'P 1'
#
loop_
_entity.id
_entity.type
_entity.pdbx_description
1 polymer ?
#
loop_
_entity_poly.entity_id
_entity_poly.type
_entity_poly.pdbx_seq_one_letter_code
_entity_poly.pdbx_strand_id
1 'polypeptide(L)'
;MKLEVVRNNPAFKTITFTLSDTTPAFANLIRKSILDDVPTLAIEYVTFNKNSSVLYDEMLAHRLGLIPLTTDLSSYQFKGDDELSALNSVKLTLQAKGPCTVYAKDLKSQDPKIVPVYENTPIVKLLEGQEIDIEATAILGTGKEHAKWSPGHAYYHYQPTIKKGEGPAGTIVGSKVVKDDSIPYSFETQEDAEHSDKNFVFTLESFGQLEPKEILEQAIALNKEKLDAFIKLL
;
A
#
# COMPACT_ATOMS: atom_id res chain seq x y z
N MET A 1 9.37 16.10 18.83
CA MET A 1 9.21 15.15 17.72
C MET A 1 10.47 15.12 16.87
N LYS A 2 11.12 13.96 16.77
CA LYS A 2 12.26 13.73 15.86
C LYS A 2 11.94 12.55 14.97
N LEU A 3 12.30 12.65 13.69
CA LEU A 3 12.13 11.58 12.70
C LEU A 3 13.50 11.16 12.18
N GLU A 4 13.79 9.87 12.24
CA GLU A 4 15.05 9.30 11.74
C GLU A 4 14.74 8.07 10.88
N VAL A 5 15.24 8.05 9.64
CA VAL A 5 15.05 6.90 8.75
C VAL A 5 16.01 5.79 9.19
N VAL A 6 15.44 4.66 9.62
CA VAL A 6 16.20 3.49 10.08
C VAL A 6 16.58 2.61 8.89
N ARG A 7 15.64 2.39 7.98
CA ARG A 7 15.83 1.53 6.82
C ARG A 7 14.99 2.06 5.66
N ASN A 8 15.60 2.15 4.48
CA ASN A 8 14.88 2.34 3.24
C ASN A 8 15.23 1.17 2.32
N ASN A 9 14.21 0.45 1.87
CA ASN A 9 14.35 -0.68 0.97
C ASN A 9 13.54 -0.43 -0.31
N PRO A 10 14.13 0.23 -1.32
CA PRO A 10 13.44 0.57 -2.56
C PRO A 10 12.94 -0.66 -3.33
N ALA A 11 13.69 -1.77 -3.29
CA ALA A 11 13.33 -3.00 -4.01
C ALA A 11 12.00 -3.60 -3.53
N PHE A 12 11.67 -3.41 -2.25
CA PHE A 12 10.44 -3.88 -1.63
C PHE A 12 9.48 -2.72 -1.32
N LYS A 13 9.74 -1.53 -1.88
CA LYS A 13 8.96 -0.31 -1.64
C LYS A 13 8.61 -0.11 -0.15
N THR A 14 9.59 -0.32 0.73
CA THR A 14 9.40 -0.29 2.19
C THR A 14 10.29 0.78 2.81
N ILE A 15 9.73 1.59 3.70
CA ILE A 15 10.46 2.55 4.53
C ILE A 15 10.15 2.31 6.00
N THR A 16 11.20 2.27 6.82
CA THR A 16 11.12 2.18 8.27
C THR A 16 11.82 3.38 8.89
N PHE A 17 11.12 4.08 9.79
CA PHE A 17 11.64 5.25 10.48
C PHE A 17 11.24 5.25 11.95
N THR A 18 12.06 5.88 12.78
CA THR A 18 11.76 6.09 14.20
C THR A 18 11.09 7.43 14.38
N LEU A 19 9.97 7.44 15.09
CA LEU A 19 9.24 8.62 15.51
C LEU A 19 9.42 8.79 17.02
N SER A 20 10.25 9.75 17.42
CA SER A 20 10.60 10.01 18.83
C SER A 20 9.84 11.19 19.42
N ASP A 21 9.67 11.18 20.74
CA ASP A 21 8.98 12.23 21.52
C ASP A 21 7.56 12.51 21.00
N THR A 22 6.75 11.47 20.88
CA THR A 22 5.36 11.57 20.42
C THR A 22 4.40 10.73 21.27
N THR A 23 3.11 10.79 20.95
CA THR A 23 2.06 10.00 21.60
C THR A 23 1.57 8.87 20.70
N PRO A 24 1.02 7.78 21.27
CA PRO A 24 0.36 6.73 20.49
C PRO A 24 -0.78 7.27 19.61
N ALA A 25 -1.50 8.30 20.08
CA ALA A 25 -2.57 8.95 19.32
C ALA A 25 -2.04 9.59 18.03
N PHE A 26 -0.91 10.29 18.10
CA PHE A 26 -0.30 10.90 16.93
C PHE A 26 0.30 9.86 15.97
N ALA A 27 0.99 8.84 16.50
CA ALA A 27 1.49 7.73 15.67
C ALA A 27 0.34 7.01 14.94
N ASN A 28 -0.76 6.74 15.64
CA ASN A 28 -1.94 6.13 15.03
C ASN A 28 -2.64 7.06 14.03
N LEU A 29 -2.66 8.37 14.26
CA LEU A 29 -3.18 9.34 13.28
C LEU A 29 -2.44 9.22 11.96
N ILE A 30 -1.10 9.26 11.98
CA ILE A 30 -0.28 9.10 10.76
C ILE A 30 -0.56 7.76 10.08
N ARG A 31 -0.64 6.67 10.85
CA ARG A 31 -0.97 5.33 10.32
C ARG A 31 -2.33 5.33 9.63
N LYS A 32 -3.35 5.90 10.26
CA LYS A 32 -4.70 5.96 9.69
C LYS A 32 -4.74 6.85 8.45
N SER A 33 -4.09 8.00 8.46
CA SER A 33 -4.06 8.88 7.29
C SER A 33 -3.39 8.22 6.09
N ILE A 34 -2.33 7.44 6.31
CA ILE A 34 -1.68 6.67 5.24
C ILE A 34 -2.64 5.66 4.61
N LEU A 35 -3.39 4.90 5.42
CA LEU A 35 -4.24 3.82 4.92
C LEU A 35 -5.60 4.32 4.40
N ASP A 36 -6.19 5.27 5.10
CA ASP A 36 -7.59 5.65 4.92
C ASP A 36 -7.74 6.87 4.01
N ASP A 37 -6.79 7.83 4.04
CA ASP A 37 -6.97 9.14 3.42
C ASP A 37 -6.19 9.33 2.10
N VAL A 38 -5.03 8.69 1.95
CA VAL A 38 -4.20 8.85 0.74
C VAL A 38 -4.92 8.19 -0.45
N PRO A 39 -5.23 8.96 -1.52
CA PRO A 39 -5.97 8.40 -2.65
C PRO A 39 -5.08 7.60 -3.59
N THR A 40 -5.68 6.61 -4.26
CA THR A 40 -5.05 5.87 -5.36
C THR A 40 -6.04 5.65 -6.51
N LEU A 41 -5.54 5.33 -7.70
CA LEU A 41 -6.37 4.89 -8.82
C LEU A 41 -6.66 3.39 -8.69
N ALA A 42 -7.93 3.01 -8.79
CA ALA A 42 -8.34 1.61 -8.88
C ALA A 42 -9.54 1.46 -9.81
N ILE A 43 -9.70 0.27 -10.41
CA ILE A 43 -10.83 -0.06 -11.28
C ILE A 43 -12.13 -0.08 -10.45
N GLU A 44 -13.11 0.72 -10.87
CA GLU A 44 -14.43 0.82 -10.23
C GLU A 44 -15.50 0.19 -11.11
N TYR A 45 -15.55 0.57 -12.38
CA TYR A 45 -16.57 0.09 -13.31
C TYR A 45 -15.94 -0.89 -14.30
N VAL A 46 -16.63 -2.01 -14.53
CA VAL A 46 -16.22 -3.02 -15.52
C VAL A 46 -17.42 -3.34 -16.39
N THR A 47 -17.28 -3.08 -17.68
CA THR A 47 -18.27 -3.38 -18.71
C THR A 47 -17.82 -4.61 -19.48
N PHE A 48 -18.64 -5.65 -19.47
CA PHE A 48 -18.40 -6.88 -20.21
C PHE A 48 -19.11 -6.82 -21.56
N ASN A 49 -18.35 -6.70 -22.65
CA ASN A 49 -18.90 -6.87 -24.00
C ASN A 49 -19.07 -8.35 -24.32
N LYS A 50 -18.10 -9.17 -23.87
CA LYS A 50 -18.15 -10.62 -23.98
C LYS A 50 -17.38 -11.28 -22.86
N ASN A 51 -17.98 -12.27 -22.22
CA ASN A 51 -17.30 -13.19 -21.32
C ASN A 51 -17.81 -14.61 -21.57
N SER A 52 -16.92 -15.47 -22.06
CA SER A 52 -17.16 -16.91 -22.21
C SER A 52 -16.16 -17.73 -21.40
N SER A 53 -15.47 -17.09 -20.46
CA SER A 53 -14.54 -17.74 -19.55
C SER A 53 -15.28 -18.56 -18.49
N VAL A 54 -14.53 -19.31 -17.68
CA VAL A 54 -15.09 -20.09 -16.56
C VAL A 54 -15.50 -19.18 -15.38
N LEU A 55 -14.96 -17.97 -15.29
CA LEU A 55 -15.26 -17.04 -14.19
C LEU A 55 -16.45 -16.16 -14.57
N TYR A 56 -17.42 -16.06 -13.66
CA TYR A 56 -18.53 -15.12 -13.76
C TYR A 56 -18.04 -13.66 -13.73
N ASP A 57 -18.85 -12.77 -14.30
CA ASP A 57 -18.53 -11.35 -14.48
C ASP A 57 -18.15 -10.69 -13.14
N GLU A 58 -18.88 -10.96 -12.06
CA GLU A 58 -18.62 -10.39 -10.74
C GLU A 58 -17.28 -10.85 -10.17
N MET A 59 -16.88 -12.09 -10.44
CA MET A 59 -15.60 -12.63 -10.00
C MET A 59 -14.45 -11.98 -10.78
N LEU A 60 -14.62 -11.76 -12.09
CA LEU A 60 -13.64 -11.05 -12.90
C LEU A 60 -13.55 -9.57 -12.50
N ALA A 61 -14.69 -8.91 -12.32
CA ALA A 61 -14.75 -7.50 -11.91
C ALA A 61 -14.07 -7.30 -10.55
N HIS A 62 -14.33 -8.18 -9.58
CA HIS A 62 -13.67 -8.15 -8.28
C HIS A 62 -12.14 -8.32 -8.42
N ARG A 63 -11.66 -9.27 -9.24
CA ARG A 63 -10.23 -9.46 -9.48
C ARG A 63 -9.60 -8.23 -10.13
N LEU A 64 -10.25 -7.65 -11.14
CA LEU A 64 -9.80 -6.44 -11.82
C LEU A 64 -9.72 -5.25 -10.86
N GLY A 65 -10.73 -5.09 -9.98
CA GLY A 65 -10.75 -4.04 -8.96
C GLY A 65 -9.59 -4.12 -7.96
N LEU A 66 -8.99 -5.29 -7.77
CA LEU A 66 -7.85 -5.50 -6.87
C LEU A 66 -6.48 -5.41 -7.57
N ILE A 67 -6.42 -5.16 -8.88
CA ILE A 67 -5.15 -4.95 -9.58
C ILE A 67 -4.66 -3.53 -9.24
N PRO A 68 -3.51 -3.39 -8.57
CA PRO A 68 -2.95 -2.07 -8.28
C PRO A 68 -2.48 -1.42 -9.58
N LEU A 69 -2.93 -0.18 -9.80
CA LEU A 69 -2.52 0.66 -10.93
C LEU A 69 -1.53 1.73 -10.44
N THR A 70 -0.55 2.08 -11.26
CA THR A 70 0.26 3.28 -11.01
C THR A 70 -0.66 4.49 -10.91
N THR A 71 -0.38 5.40 -9.98
CA THR A 71 -1.25 6.56 -9.70
C THR A 71 -0.48 7.85 -9.94
N ASP A 72 -1.06 8.76 -10.73
CA ASP A 72 -0.57 10.13 -10.91
C ASP A 72 -1.55 11.12 -10.25
N LEU A 73 -1.26 11.48 -8.99
CA LEU A 73 -2.10 12.39 -8.20
C LEU A 73 -2.12 13.82 -8.73
N SER A 74 -1.19 14.20 -9.61
CA SER A 74 -1.14 15.55 -10.17
C SER A 74 -2.07 15.73 -11.37
N SER A 75 -2.33 14.64 -12.10
CA SER A 75 -3.11 14.64 -13.34
C SER A 75 -4.59 14.33 -13.12
N TYR A 76 -4.93 13.63 -12.02
CA TYR A 76 -6.29 13.15 -11.77
C TYR A 76 -6.96 13.84 -10.58
N GLN A 77 -8.27 14.03 -10.68
CA GLN A 77 -9.12 14.60 -9.63
C GLN A 77 -10.18 13.58 -9.19
N PHE A 78 -10.70 13.75 -7.98
CA PHE A 78 -11.83 12.96 -7.52
C PHE A 78 -13.06 13.16 -8.41
N LYS A 79 -13.86 12.11 -8.56
CA LYS A 79 -15.16 12.20 -9.24
C LYS A 79 -16.07 13.14 -8.44
N GLY A 80 -16.56 14.19 -9.09
CA GLY A 80 -17.59 15.07 -8.54
C GLY A 80 -18.99 14.49 -8.69
N ASP A 81 -19.99 15.37 -8.64
CA ASP A 81 -21.38 14.96 -8.37
C ASP A 81 -22.11 14.17 -9.47
N ASP A 82 -21.62 13.96 -10.71
CA ASP A 82 -22.10 12.79 -11.49
C ASP A 82 -21.49 12.41 -12.85
N GLU A 83 -20.45 13.05 -13.39
CA GLU A 83 -19.94 12.63 -14.71
C GLU A 83 -18.48 12.16 -14.70
N LEU A 84 -18.26 10.99 -15.32
CA LEU A 84 -16.93 10.53 -15.69
C LEU A 84 -16.40 11.45 -16.79
N SER A 85 -15.20 11.97 -16.56
CA SER A 85 -14.48 12.85 -17.48
C SER A 85 -13.04 12.37 -17.63
N ALA A 86 -12.33 12.90 -18.61
CA ALA A 86 -10.92 12.60 -18.80
C ALA A 86 -10.04 13.02 -17.61
N LEU A 87 -10.52 13.94 -16.75
CA LEU A 87 -9.79 14.44 -15.59
C LEU A 87 -9.97 13.57 -14.34
N ASN A 88 -11.03 12.74 -14.29
CA ASN A 88 -11.38 11.97 -13.10
C ASN A 88 -11.41 10.45 -13.33
N SER A 89 -11.17 10.02 -14.57
CA SER A 89 -11.25 8.61 -14.92
C SER A 89 -10.29 8.22 -16.05
N VAL A 90 -9.86 6.96 -16.02
CA VAL A 90 -9.05 6.35 -17.08
C VAL A 90 -9.67 5.04 -17.51
N LYS A 91 -9.78 4.84 -18.81
CA LYS A 91 -10.31 3.59 -19.39
C LYS A 91 -9.18 2.63 -19.74
N LEU A 92 -9.41 1.36 -19.45
CA LEU A 92 -8.55 0.24 -19.79
C LEU A 92 -9.37 -0.78 -20.59
N THR A 93 -8.78 -1.38 -21.63
CA THR A 93 -9.42 -2.41 -22.43
C THR A 93 -8.67 -3.73 -22.33
N LEU A 94 -9.41 -4.83 -22.34
CA LEU A 94 -8.85 -6.18 -22.29
C LEU A 94 -9.58 -7.07 -23.29
N GLN A 95 -8.83 -7.57 -24.27
CA GLN A 95 -9.33 -8.49 -25.29
C GLN A 95 -8.39 -9.67 -25.41
N ALA A 96 -8.90 -10.87 -25.19
CA ALA A 96 -8.11 -12.10 -25.27
C ALA A 96 -8.97 -13.28 -25.71
N LYS A 97 -8.36 -14.20 -26.45
CA LYS A 97 -8.96 -15.46 -26.91
C LYS A 97 -8.03 -16.62 -26.58
N GLY A 98 -8.58 -17.67 -25.98
CA GLY A 98 -7.86 -18.84 -25.53
C GLY A 98 -7.47 -19.80 -26.67
N PRO A 99 -6.60 -20.79 -26.38
CA PRO A 99 -6.11 -21.15 -25.04
C PRO A 99 -4.93 -20.29 -24.56
N CYS A 100 -5.09 -19.57 -23.45
CA CYS A 100 -4.03 -18.75 -22.84
C CYS A 100 -4.34 -18.41 -21.37
N THR A 101 -3.34 -17.92 -20.64
CA THR A 101 -3.56 -17.22 -19.37
C THR A 101 -3.50 -15.73 -19.63
N VAL A 102 -4.55 -15.02 -19.24
CA VAL A 102 -4.64 -13.58 -19.31
C VAL A 102 -3.99 -12.99 -18.07
N TYR A 103 -3.09 -12.04 -18.26
CA TYR A 103 -2.33 -11.37 -17.22
C TYR A 103 -2.68 -9.88 -17.14
N ALA A 104 -2.27 -9.22 -16.05
CA ALA A 104 -2.51 -7.80 -15.87
C ALA A 104 -1.90 -6.96 -16.99
N LYS A 105 -0.73 -7.31 -17.52
CA LYS A 105 -0.13 -6.63 -18.69
C LYS A 105 -0.99 -6.61 -19.96
N ASP A 106 -1.99 -7.49 -20.05
CA ASP A 106 -2.90 -7.54 -21.19
C ASP A 106 -4.00 -6.44 -21.10
N LEU A 107 -4.14 -5.79 -19.94
CA LEU A 107 -4.96 -4.58 -19.78
C LEU A 107 -4.26 -3.38 -20.44
N LYS A 108 -4.85 -2.89 -21.51
CA LYS A 108 -4.34 -1.73 -22.27
C LYS A 108 -5.00 -0.46 -21.76
N SER A 109 -4.22 0.38 -21.10
CA SER A 109 -4.68 1.69 -20.63
C SER A 109 -4.69 2.72 -21.77
N GLN A 110 -5.64 3.64 -21.72
CA GLN A 110 -5.64 4.83 -22.56
C GLN A 110 -4.57 5.85 -22.14
N ASP A 111 -4.19 5.87 -20.87
CA ASP A 111 -3.07 6.68 -20.37
C ASP A 111 -1.83 5.78 -20.15
N PRO A 112 -0.74 5.97 -20.91
CA PRO A 112 0.50 5.20 -20.76
C PRO A 112 1.14 5.29 -19.37
N LYS A 113 0.83 6.32 -18.57
CA LYS A 113 1.32 6.45 -17.20
C LYS A 113 0.58 5.56 -16.22
N ILE A 114 -0.65 5.17 -16.54
CA ILE A 114 -1.52 4.39 -15.66
C ILE A 114 -1.53 2.94 -16.15
N VAL A 115 -0.72 2.10 -15.52
CA VAL A 115 -0.52 0.70 -15.89
C VAL A 115 -0.55 -0.18 -14.65
N PRO A 116 -0.86 -1.48 -14.79
CA PRO A 116 -0.76 -2.41 -13.67
C PRO A 116 0.66 -2.47 -13.11
N VAL A 117 0.79 -2.28 -11.80
CA VAL A 117 2.08 -2.31 -11.10
C VAL A 117 2.76 -3.68 -11.23
N TYR A 118 1.96 -4.75 -11.18
CA TYR A 118 2.42 -6.14 -11.27
C TYR A 118 1.92 -6.79 -12.55
N GLU A 119 2.64 -6.59 -13.64
CA GLU A 119 2.33 -7.06 -15.00
C GLU A 119 2.00 -8.56 -15.10
N ASN A 120 2.66 -9.40 -14.30
CA ASN A 120 2.50 -10.86 -14.34
C ASN A 120 1.40 -11.38 -13.41
N THR A 121 0.53 -10.52 -12.89
CA THR A 121 -0.63 -10.94 -12.07
C THR A 121 -1.64 -11.67 -12.96
N PRO A 122 -1.95 -12.95 -12.70
CA PRO A 122 -2.91 -13.69 -13.52
C PRO A 122 -4.34 -13.21 -13.25
N ILE A 123 -5.09 -12.90 -14.30
CA ILE A 123 -6.52 -12.50 -14.23
C ILE A 123 -7.40 -13.73 -14.36
N VAL A 124 -7.30 -14.45 -15.49
CA VAL A 124 -8.13 -15.62 -15.80
C VAL A 124 -7.41 -16.54 -16.77
N LYS A 125 -7.69 -17.84 -16.69
CA LYS A 125 -7.24 -18.82 -17.68
C LYS A 125 -8.37 -19.09 -18.66
N LEU A 126 -8.10 -18.92 -19.95
CA LEU A 126 -9.02 -19.20 -21.04
C LEU A 126 -8.67 -20.55 -21.65
N LEU A 127 -9.68 -21.41 -21.76
CA LEU A 127 -9.62 -22.65 -22.54
C LEU A 127 -9.81 -22.36 -24.03
N GLU A 128 -9.60 -23.38 -24.87
CA GLU A 128 -9.81 -23.28 -26.31
C GLU A 128 -11.25 -22.84 -26.62
N GLY A 129 -11.39 -21.83 -27.49
CA GLY A 129 -12.69 -21.27 -27.87
C GLY A 129 -13.27 -20.24 -26.90
N GLN A 130 -12.71 -20.07 -25.70
CA GLN A 130 -13.13 -19.02 -24.76
C GLN A 130 -12.50 -17.68 -25.12
N GLU A 131 -13.23 -16.60 -24.89
CA GLU A 131 -12.79 -15.23 -25.07
C GLU A 131 -13.42 -14.27 -24.07
N ILE A 132 -12.70 -13.17 -23.84
CA ILE A 132 -13.13 -12.03 -23.04
C ILE A 132 -12.91 -10.73 -23.84
N ASP A 133 -13.85 -9.81 -23.69
CA ASP A 133 -13.80 -8.43 -24.19
C ASP A 133 -14.41 -7.52 -23.13
N ILE A 134 -13.55 -6.72 -22.50
CA ILE A 134 -13.87 -5.94 -21.30
C ILE A 134 -13.37 -4.50 -21.48
N GLU A 135 -14.21 -3.54 -21.07
CA GLU A 135 -13.81 -2.15 -20.81
C GLU A 135 -13.88 -1.89 -19.30
N ALA A 136 -12.76 -1.52 -18.69
CA ALA A 136 -12.66 -1.15 -17.28
C ALA A 136 -12.42 0.36 -17.15
N THR A 137 -13.02 0.98 -16.15
CA THR A 137 -12.80 2.39 -15.81
C THR A 137 -12.24 2.49 -14.39
N ALA A 138 -11.06 3.08 -14.25
CA ALA A 138 -10.46 3.39 -12.97
C ALA A 138 -10.68 4.85 -12.58
N ILE A 139 -10.88 5.08 -11.29
CA ILE A 139 -11.12 6.38 -10.67
C ILE A 139 -10.27 6.53 -9.40
N LEU A 140 -10.05 7.77 -8.99
CA LEU A 140 -9.46 8.05 -7.68
C LEU A 140 -10.48 7.76 -6.59
N GLY A 141 -10.02 7.08 -5.54
CA GLY A 141 -10.78 6.84 -4.32
C GLY A 141 -9.83 6.70 -3.13
N THR A 142 -10.40 6.52 -1.95
CA THR A 142 -9.64 6.45 -0.69
C THR A 142 -9.83 5.10 0.00
N GLY A 143 -8.83 4.67 0.79
CA GLY A 143 -8.92 3.42 1.55
C GLY A 143 -10.09 3.39 2.55
N LYS A 144 -10.58 4.57 2.95
CA LYS A 144 -11.79 4.72 3.77
C LYS A 144 -13.07 4.26 3.04
N GLU A 145 -13.15 4.44 1.73
CA GLU A 145 -14.30 4.03 0.92
C GLU A 145 -14.25 2.53 0.61
N HIS A 146 -13.08 2.04 0.17
CA HIS A 146 -12.87 0.62 -0.09
C HIS A 146 -11.39 0.26 0.00
N ALA A 147 -11.10 -0.94 0.52
CA ALA A 147 -9.73 -1.42 0.74
C ALA A 147 -8.85 -1.45 -0.53
N LYS A 148 -9.45 -1.55 -1.72
CA LYS A 148 -8.74 -1.52 -3.01
C LYS A 148 -7.99 -0.22 -3.28
N TRP A 149 -8.42 0.88 -2.64
CA TRP A 149 -7.76 2.18 -2.75
C TRP A 149 -6.71 2.42 -1.66
N SER A 150 -6.50 1.47 -0.75
CA SER A 150 -5.38 1.58 0.19
C SER A 150 -4.05 1.54 -0.57
N PRO A 151 -3.14 2.49 -0.34
CA PRO A 151 -1.86 2.56 -1.07
C PRO A 151 -0.82 1.53 -0.59
N GLY A 152 -1.07 0.85 0.53
CA GLY A 152 -0.13 -0.08 1.11
C GLY A 152 -0.48 -0.55 2.51
N HIS A 153 0.53 -1.04 3.23
CA HIS A 153 0.47 -1.41 4.64
C HIS A 153 1.28 -0.43 5.49
N ALA A 154 0.72 -0.06 6.63
CA ALA A 154 1.37 0.80 7.60
C ALA A 154 1.13 0.25 9.01
N TYR A 155 2.21 0.03 9.74
CA TYR A 155 2.16 -0.40 11.14
C TYR A 155 3.29 0.23 11.94
N TYR A 156 3.13 0.24 13.26
CA TYR A 156 4.15 0.72 14.16
C TYR A 156 4.13 -0.09 15.44
N HIS A 157 5.28 -0.11 16.11
CA HIS A 157 5.42 -0.67 17.45
C HIS A 157 6.27 0.27 18.30
N TYR A 158 6.17 0.13 19.62
CA TYR A 158 7.06 0.85 20.53
C TYR A 158 8.51 0.44 20.29
N GLN A 159 9.42 1.39 20.39
CA GLN A 159 10.84 1.11 20.28
C GLN A 159 11.29 0.23 21.46
N PRO A 160 11.88 -0.95 21.21
CA PRO A 160 12.38 -1.79 22.28
C PRO A 160 13.63 -1.14 22.89
N THR A 161 13.69 -1.11 24.21
CA THR A 161 14.88 -0.80 24.99
C THR A 161 15.38 -2.08 25.63
N ILE A 162 16.57 -2.49 25.22
CA ILE A 162 17.22 -3.65 25.82
C ILE A 162 17.96 -3.17 27.07
N LYS A 163 17.51 -3.61 28.25
CA LYS A 163 18.29 -3.46 29.47
C LYS A 163 19.43 -4.48 29.45
N LYS A 164 20.62 -4.02 29.81
CA LYS A 164 21.77 -4.90 29.96
C LYS A 164 21.60 -5.70 31.24
N GLY A 165 21.45 -7.02 31.12
CA GLY A 165 21.46 -7.93 32.27
C GLY A 165 22.86 -8.12 32.86
N GLU A 166 22.95 -8.49 34.13
CA GLU A 166 24.19 -8.97 34.77
C GLU A 166 24.29 -10.49 34.55
N GLY A 167 25.00 -10.91 33.50
CA GLY A 167 25.21 -12.33 33.17
C GLY A 167 26.46 -12.56 32.30
N PRO A 168 26.97 -13.81 32.20
CA PRO A 168 28.14 -14.12 31.38
C PRO A 168 27.85 -13.98 29.88
N ALA A 169 28.88 -13.63 29.12
CA ALA A 169 28.88 -13.29 27.70
C ALA A 169 28.28 -14.34 26.73
N GLY A 170 27.56 -13.92 25.69
CA GLY A 170 27.14 -14.78 24.56
C GLY A 170 26.00 -14.23 23.67
N THR A 171 26.24 -13.96 22.40
CA THR A 171 25.29 -13.22 21.53
C THR A 171 24.00 -13.98 21.13
N ILE A 172 22.85 -13.28 21.09
CA ILE A 172 21.64 -13.71 20.37
C ILE A 172 21.66 -13.15 18.94
N VAL A 173 21.48 -14.01 17.92
CA VAL A 173 21.19 -13.59 16.54
C VAL A 173 19.89 -14.24 16.08
N GLY A 174 18.79 -13.48 16.14
CA GLY A 174 17.44 -13.99 15.87
C GLY A 174 16.92 -14.91 17.00
N SER A 175 16.05 -15.87 16.68
CA SER A 175 15.53 -16.88 17.63
C SER A 175 16.48 -18.06 17.89
N LYS A 176 17.78 -17.95 17.54
CA LYS A 176 18.82 -18.94 17.86
C LYS A 176 20.08 -18.26 18.41
N VAL A 177 20.63 -18.84 19.46
CA VAL A 177 21.90 -18.43 20.08
C VAL A 177 23.06 -18.92 19.23
N VAL A 178 23.95 -18.01 18.79
CA VAL A 178 25.20 -18.35 18.09
C VAL A 178 26.34 -17.86 18.97
N LYS A 179 27.23 -18.77 19.38
CA LYS A 179 28.42 -18.42 20.18
C LYS A 179 29.42 -17.66 19.31
N ASP A 180 29.68 -16.41 19.69
CA ASP A 180 30.81 -15.60 19.21
C ASP A 180 31.61 -15.15 20.44
N ASP A 181 32.86 -15.62 20.55
CA ASP A 181 33.74 -15.39 21.70
C ASP A 181 34.29 -13.95 21.77
N SER A 182 33.94 -13.09 20.79
CA SER A 182 34.38 -11.70 20.72
C SER A 182 33.41 -10.68 21.35
N ILE A 183 32.24 -11.13 21.85
CA ILE A 183 31.17 -10.24 22.32
C ILE A 183 30.81 -10.56 23.79
N PRO A 184 31.03 -9.64 24.74
CA PRO A 184 30.95 -9.95 26.17
C PRO A 184 29.54 -10.06 26.77
N TYR A 185 28.46 -10.12 25.98
CA TYR A 185 27.09 -10.08 26.52
C TYR A 185 26.17 -11.13 25.91
N SER A 186 25.39 -11.78 26.78
CA SER A 186 24.23 -12.58 26.41
C SER A 186 22.95 -11.95 26.86
N PHE A 187 21.90 -12.21 26.08
CA PHE A 187 20.53 -11.76 26.36
C PHE A 187 19.71 -13.03 26.60
N GLU A 188 18.88 -13.06 27.64
CA GLU A 188 17.97 -14.18 27.90
C GLU A 188 16.53 -13.69 27.76
N THR A 189 15.84 -14.16 26.72
CA THR A 189 14.37 -14.14 26.57
C THR A 189 13.65 -12.78 26.46
N GLN A 190 12.39 -12.86 26.02
CA GLN A 190 11.46 -11.76 25.75
C GLN A 190 11.04 -10.96 27.01
N GLU A 191 11.44 -11.41 28.20
CA GLU A 191 10.97 -10.89 29.49
C GLU A 191 11.69 -9.60 29.95
N ASP A 192 12.88 -9.27 29.39
CA ASP A 192 13.65 -8.07 29.76
C ASP A 192 13.53 -6.90 28.76
N ALA A 193 12.61 -6.99 27.80
CA ALA A 193 12.37 -5.95 26.81
C ALA A 193 11.38 -4.90 27.34
N GLU A 194 11.92 -3.80 27.88
CA GLU A 194 11.12 -2.61 28.12
C GLU A 194 10.81 -1.90 26.80
N HIS A 195 9.68 -1.21 26.76
CA HIS A 195 9.25 -0.46 25.59
C HIS A 195 9.23 1.03 25.93
N SER A 196 9.75 1.86 25.04
CA SER A 196 9.60 3.30 25.19
C SER A 196 8.11 3.66 25.12
N ASP A 197 7.67 4.56 25.98
CA ASP A 197 6.33 5.14 26.00
C ASP A 197 6.15 6.27 24.95
N LYS A 198 7.26 6.77 24.38
CA LYS A 198 7.29 7.97 23.52
C LYS A 198 7.94 7.78 22.16
N ASN A 199 8.64 6.67 21.95
CA ASN A 199 9.36 6.38 20.72
C ASN A 199 8.76 5.16 20.01
N PHE A 200 8.51 5.31 18.72
CA PHE A 200 7.87 4.29 17.89
C PHE A 200 8.73 3.99 16.67
N VAL A 201 8.84 2.71 16.32
CA VAL A 201 9.38 2.28 15.03
C VAL A 201 8.20 2.09 14.10
N PHE A 202 8.20 2.85 13.02
CA PHE A 202 7.12 2.92 12.05
C PHE A 202 7.58 2.27 10.74
N THR A 203 6.76 1.40 10.16
CA THR A 203 7.03 0.77 8.87
C THR A 203 5.87 1.03 7.92
N LEU A 204 6.21 1.49 6.72
CA LEU A 204 5.30 1.68 5.59
C LEU A 204 5.81 0.86 4.41
N GLU A 205 4.96 0.02 3.87
CA GLU A 205 5.17 -0.78 2.67
C GLU A 205 4.12 -0.42 1.63
N SER A 206 4.55 0.09 0.47
CA SER A 206 3.64 0.45 -0.61
C SER A 206 3.29 -0.78 -1.46
N PHE A 207 2.04 -0.88 -1.91
CA PHE A 207 1.67 -1.86 -2.95
C PHE A 207 2.17 -1.47 -4.34
N GLY A 208 2.73 -0.26 -4.47
CA GLY A 208 3.44 0.21 -5.64
C GLY A 208 2.67 1.17 -6.53
N GLN A 209 1.41 1.50 -6.20
CA GLN A 209 0.65 2.58 -6.85
C GLN A 209 1.37 3.93 -6.73
N LEU A 210 1.99 4.18 -5.57
CA LEU A 210 2.74 5.38 -5.20
C LEU A 210 4.04 4.97 -4.49
N GLU A 211 5.05 5.84 -4.47
CA GLU A 211 6.27 5.55 -3.70
C GLU A 211 6.05 5.81 -2.19
N PRO A 212 6.70 5.08 -1.27
CA PRO A 212 6.47 5.22 0.18
C PRO A 212 6.65 6.65 0.71
N LYS A 213 7.61 7.38 0.15
CA LYS A 213 7.85 8.78 0.49
C LYS A 213 6.67 9.66 0.07
N GLU A 214 6.14 9.45 -1.14
CA GLU A 214 5.01 10.19 -1.68
C GLU A 214 3.73 9.94 -0.86
N ILE A 215 3.50 8.69 -0.46
CA ILE A 215 2.38 8.33 0.43
C ILE A 215 2.47 9.11 1.75
N LEU A 216 3.66 9.18 2.35
CA LEU A 216 3.87 9.89 3.62
C LEU A 216 3.68 11.41 3.45
N GLU A 217 4.21 11.99 2.37
CA GLU A 217 4.05 13.41 2.05
C GLU A 217 2.57 13.77 1.86
N GLN A 218 1.82 12.94 1.13
CA GLN A 218 0.39 13.15 0.93
C GLN A 218 -0.43 12.98 2.21
N ALA A 219 -0.14 11.97 3.03
CA ALA A 219 -0.82 11.80 4.31
C ALA A 219 -0.64 13.02 5.23
N ILE A 220 0.54 13.65 5.21
CA ILE A 220 0.81 14.87 5.98
C ILE A 220 0.09 16.07 5.37
N ALA A 221 0.10 16.23 4.04
CA ALA A 221 -0.57 17.31 3.35
C ALA A 221 -2.09 17.31 3.63
N LEU A 222 -2.74 16.16 3.48
CA LEU A 222 -4.17 15.99 3.75
C LEU A 222 -4.54 16.30 5.21
N ASN A 223 -3.68 15.93 6.17
CA ASN A 223 -3.90 16.28 7.56
C ASN A 223 -3.81 17.78 7.82
N LYS A 224 -2.91 18.50 7.14
CA LYS A 224 -2.85 19.96 7.23
C LYS A 224 -4.11 20.60 6.65
N GLU A 225 -4.55 20.15 5.47
CA GLU A 225 -5.77 20.66 4.85
C GLU A 225 -7.00 20.46 5.74
N LYS A 226 -7.12 19.30 6.40
CA LYS A 226 -8.20 19.04 7.36
C LYS A 226 -8.15 19.99 8.57
N LEU A 227 -6.95 20.27 9.08
CA LEU A 227 -6.78 21.20 10.20
C LEU A 227 -7.09 22.63 9.78
N ASP A 228 -6.66 23.06 8.60
CA ASP A 228 -6.94 24.39 8.05
C ASP A 228 -8.44 24.56 7.77
N ALA A 229 -9.11 23.53 7.25
CA ALA A 229 -10.56 23.52 7.07
C ALA A 229 -11.29 23.63 8.42
N PHE A 230 -10.82 22.92 9.44
CA PHE A 230 -11.37 23.02 10.79
C PHE A 230 -11.23 24.43 11.37
N ILE A 231 -10.06 25.06 11.20
CA ILE A 231 -9.82 26.44 11.66
C ILE A 231 -10.76 27.43 10.95
N LYS A 232 -11.00 27.26 9.64
CA LYS A 232 -11.91 28.13 8.88
C LYS A 232 -13.38 28.03 9.31
N LEU A 233 -13.76 26.93 9.96
CA LEU A 233 -15.13 26.70 10.44
C LEU A 233 -15.38 27.27 11.84
N LEU A 234 -14.32 27.62 12.57
CA LEU A 234 -14.40 28.31 13.87
C LEU A 234 -14.59 29.82 13.67
#